data_AF-A0A699YRA0-F1
#
_entry.id   AF-A0A699YRA0-F1
#
_cell.length_a   1.000
_cell.length_b   1.000
_cell.length_c   1.000
_cell.angle_alpha   90.00
_cell.angle_beta   90.00
_cell.angle_gamma   90.00
#
_symmetry.space_group_name_H-M   'P 1'
#
loop_
_entity.id
_entity.type
_entity.pdbx_description
1 polymer ?
#
loop_
_entity_poly.entity_id
_entity_poly.type
_entity_poly.pdbx_seq_one_letter_code
_entity_poly.pdbx_strand_id
1 'polypeptide(L)' 'MLKIFGELSAAEAAIAGDIQALRLAIQKHPRRVNKAHTRGACALHLAAGNSSCLEDIRNAMVRELLNRGADPRLQDE' A
#
# COMPACT_ATOMS: atom_id res chain seq x y z
N MET A 1 24.45 11.76 11.37
CA MET A 1 23.44 11.18 12.27
C MET A 1 22.28 10.72 11.39
N LEU A 2 22.30 9.46 10.96
CA LEU A 2 21.33 8.90 10.03
C LEU A 2 19.96 8.89 10.71
N LYS A 3 18.99 9.63 10.17
CA LYS A 3 17.58 9.34 10.46
C LYS A 3 17.39 7.89 10.04
N ILE A 4 17.13 7.06 11.04
CA ILE A 4 16.53 5.74 10.88
C ILE A 4 15.32 6.00 9.99
N PHE A 5 15.37 5.62 8.71
CA PHE A 5 14.20 5.69 7.84
C PHE A 5 13.13 4.90 8.57
N GLY A 6 12.10 5.59 9.05
CA GLY A 6 10.90 4.95 9.56
C GLY A 6 10.50 3.90 8.53
N GLU A 7 10.29 2.68 8.99
CA GLU A 7 9.96 1.54 8.15
C GLU A 7 8.80 1.91 7.20
N LEU A 8 9.10 2.02 5.90
CA LEU A 8 8.13 2.42 4.88
C LEU A 8 6.97 1.43 4.86
N SER A 9 5.76 1.94 5.08
CA SER A 9 4.54 1.14 5.07
C SER A 9 4.05 0.90 3.64
N ALA A 10 3.25 -0.16 3.47
CA ALA A 10 2.58 -0.43 2.19
C ALA A 10 1.65 0.73 1.77
N ALA A 11 1.05 1.44 2.74
CA ALA A 11 0.21 2.61 2.50
C ALA A 11 1.01 3.79 1.91
N GLU A 12 2.16 4.13 2.51
CA GLU A 12 3.02 5.20 2.00
C GLU A 12 3.58 4.86 0.61
N ALA A 13 3.96 3.60 0.37
CA ALA A 13 4.37 3.14 -0.96
C ALA A 13 3.25 3.23 -2.00
N ALA A 14 2.01 2.90 -1.61
CA ALA A 14 0.84 3.03 -2.48
C ALA A 14 0.52 4.50 -2.84
N ILE A 15 0.70 5.43 -1.89
CA ILE A 15 0.57 6.88 -2.14
C ILE A 15 1.66 7.36 -3.10
N ALA A 16 2.90 6.89 -2.91
CA ALA A 16 4.02 7.25 -3.78
C ALA A 16 3.93 6.62 -5.19
N GLY A 17 3.10 5.59 -5.38
CA GLY A 17 3.04 4.85 -6.64
C GLY A 17 4.23 3.91 -6.86
N ASP A 18 5.00 3.63 -5.81
CA ASP A 18 6.21 2.82 -5.93
C ASP A 18 5.89 1.35 -5.65
N ILE A 19 5.71 0.59 -6.74
CA ILE A 19 5.39 -0.84 -6.66
C ILE A 19 6.51 -1.69 -6.04
N GLN A 20 7.78 -1.27 -6.19
CA GLN A 20 8.89 -2.03 -5.62
C GLN A 20 8.97 -1.82 -4.11
N ALA A 21 8.80 -0.57 -3.67
CA ALA A 21 8.64 -0.23 -2.27
C ALA A 21 7.42 -0.94 -1.65
N LEU A 22 6.29 -0.99 -2.36
CA LEU A 22 5.09 -1.69 -1.93
C LEU A 22 5.36 -3.17 -1.70
N ARG A 23 5.98 -3.85 -2.67
CA ARG A 23 6.36 -5.26 -2.57
C ARG A 23 7.30 -5.51 -1.40
N LEU A 24 8.30 -4.65 -1.21
CA LEU A 24 9.25 -4.76 -0.11
C LEU A 24 8.56 -4.58 1.26
N ALA A 25 7.69 -3.58 1.39
CA ALA A 25 6.96 -3.32 2.63
C ALA A 25 6.05 -4.50 3.02
N ILE A 26 5.32 -5.06 2.05
CA ILE A 26 4.47 -6.23 2.27
C ILE A 26 5.31 -7.47 2.58
N GLN A 27 6.44 -7.67 1.90
CA GLN A 27 7.34 -8.80 2.17
C GLN A 27 7.91 -8.77 3.59
N LYS A 28 8.28 -7.58 4.08
CA LYS A 28 8.79 -7.41 5.45
C LYS A 28 7.69 -7.62 6.49
N HIS A 29 6.45 -7.20 6.21
CA HIS A 29 5.33 -7.32 7.15
C HIS A 29 4.06 -7.83 6.48
N PRO A 30 4.00 -9.12 6.11
CA PRO A 30 2.85 -9.66 5.38
C PRO A 30 1.55 -9.56 6.19
N ARG A 31 1.63 -9.66 7.52
CA ARG A 31 0.48 -9.52 8.43
C ARG A 31 -0.10 -8.11 8.51
N ARG A 32 0.56 -7.10 7.92
CA ARG A 32 0.14 -5.68 7.95
C ARG A 32 -0.48 -5.22 6.64
N VAL A 33 -0.77 -6.11 5.69
CA VAL A 33 -1.36 -5.75 4.38
C VAL A 33 -2.67 -4.94 4.49
N ASN A 34 -3.50 -5.27 5.50
CA ASN A 34 -4.76 -4.59 5.80
C ASN A 34 -4.65 -3.51 6.89
N LYS A 35 -3.44 -3.17 7.35
CA LYS A 35 -3.28 -2.17 8.41
C LYS A 35 -3.79 -0.82 7.89
N ALA A 36 -4.74 -0.26 8.62
CA ALA A 36 -5.23 1.09 8.38
C ALA A 36 -4.09 2.11 8.51
N HIS A 37 -4.10 3.09 7.61
CA HIS A 37 -3.30 4.29 7.64
C HIS A 37 -4.15 5.43 8.23
N THR A 38 -4.13 6.62 7.65
CA THR A 38 -4.93 7.76 8.06
C THR A 38 -6.40 7.57 7.65
N ARG A 39 -7.35 7.94 8.54
CA ARG A 39 -8.80 7.86 8.31
C ARG A 39 -9.31 6.46 7.95
N GLY A 40 -8.77 5.41 8.55
CA GLY A 40 -9.15 4.02 8.25
C GLY A 40 -8.63 3.48 6.91
N ALA A 41 -8.16 4.32 5.99
CA ALA A 41 -7.73 3.89 4.66
C ALA A 41 -6.51 2.96 4.73
N CYS A 42 -6.62 1.76 4.17
CA CYS A 42 -5.49 0.84 4.04
C CYS A 42 -4.75 1.02 2.70
N ALA A 43 -3.66 0.27 2.49
CA ALA A 43 -2.87 0.34 1.25
C ALA A 43 -3.71 0.08 -0.02
N LEU A 44 -4.75 -0.76 0.06
CA LEU A 44 -5.62 -1.04 -1.08
C LEU A 44 -6.50 0.16 -1.47
N HIS A 45 -7.04 0.89 -0.49
CA HIS A 45 -7.77 2.14 -0.74
C HIS A 45 -6.89 3.15 -1.45
N LEU A 46 -5.68 3.35 -0.91
CA LEU A 46 -4.72 4.32 -1.42
C LEU A 46 -4.25 3.95 -2.83
N ALA A 47 -3.96 2.67 -3.09
CA ALA A 47 -3.58 2.21 -4.43
C ALA A 47 -4.71 2.40 -5.45
N ALA A 48 -5.95 2.01 -5.11
CA ALA A 48 -7.09 2.14 -6.02
C ALA A 48 -7.46 3.61 -6.31
N GLY A 49 -7.39 4.46 -5.28
CA GLY A 49 -7.69 5.89 -5.37
C GLY A 49 -6.56 6.76 -5.92
N ASN A 50 -5.35 6.22 -6.17
CA ASN A 50 -4.21 7.02 -6.59
C ASN A 50 -4.32 7.47 -8.07
N SER A 51 -4.95 8.62 -8.30
CA SER A 51 -5.06 9.23 -9.62
C SER A 51 -3.74 9.78 -10.17
N SER A 52 -2.73 9.97 -9.32
CA SER A 52 -1.43 10.52 -9.69
C SER A 52 -0.49 9.49 -10.33
N CYS A 53 -0.85 8.21 -10.28
CA CYS A 53 -0.08 7.12 -10.89
C CYS A 53 -0.69 6.67 -12.22
N LEU A 54 0.19 6.19 -13.12
CA LEU A 54 -0.22 5.53 -14.36
C LEU A 54 -1.15 4.36 -14.06
N GLU A 55 -2.15 4.16 -14.92
CA GLU A 55 -3.17 3.12 -14.76
C GLU A 55 -2.56 1.72 -14.60
N ASP A 56 -1.52 1.39 -15.38
CA ASP A 56 -0.83 0.11 -15.27
C ASP A 56 -0.16 -0.11 -13.91
N ILE A 57 0.45 0.94 -13.37
CA ILE A 57 1.09 0.89 -12.04
C ILE A 57 0.02 0.71 -10.97
N ARG A 58 -1.07 1.46 -11.06
CA ARG A 58 -2.23 1.36 -10.16
C ARG A 58 -2.81 -0.05 -10.16
N ASN A 59 -3.08 -0.59 -11.34
CA ASN A 59 -3.62 -1.94 -11.52
C ASN A 59 -2.65 -3.00 -10.98
N ALA A 60 -1.34 -2.83 -11.21
CA ALA A 60 -0.32 -3.74 -10.68
C ALA A 60 -0.24 -3.69 -9.14
N MET A 61 -0.34 -2.51 -8.53
CA MET A 61 -0.37 -2.37 -7.07
C MET A 61 -1.62 -3.02 -6.47
N VAL A 62 -2.80 -2.78 -7.05
CA VAL A 62 -4.07 -3.40 -6.61
C VAL A 62 -3.96 -4.93 -6.70
N ARG A 63 -3.48 -5.46 -7.82
CA ARG A 63 -3.28 -6.91 -8.00
C ARG A 63 -2.31 -7.48 -6.98
N GLU A 64 -1.17 -6.82 -6.74
CA GLU A 64 -0.20 -7.26 -5.73
C GLU A 64 -0.85 -7.30 -4.34
N LEU A 65 -1.57 -6.26 -3.94
CA LEU A 65 -2.23 -6.20 -2.63
C LEU A 65 -3.27 -7.31 -2.47
N LEU A 66 -4.12 -7.53 -3.46
CA LEU A 66 -5.13 -8.61 -3.44
C LEU A 66 -4.47 -9.99 -3.37
N ASN A 67 -3.42 -10.23 -4.15
CA ASN A 67 -2.65 -11.47 -4.11
C ASN A 67 -1.99 -11.72 -2.74
N ARG A 68 -1.77 -10.66 -1.96
CA ARG A 68 -1.19 -10.71 -0.61
C ARG A 68 -2.24 -10.76 0.50
N GLY A 69 -3.52 -10.93 0.15
CA GLY A 69 -4.62 -11.06 1.11
C GLY A 69 -5.18 -9.73 1.61
N ALA A 70 -5.01 -8.63 0.85
CA ALA A 70 -5.75 -7.41 1.13
C ALA A 70 -7.27 -7.69 1.01
N ASP A 71 -8.07 -7.26 1.99
CA ASP A 71 -9.52 -7.43 1.97
C ASP A 71 -10.17 -6.21 1.29
N PRO A 72 -10.76 -6.37 0.09
CA PRO A 72 -11.41 -5.28 -0.64
C PRO A 72 -12.73 -4.81 -0.01
N ARG A 73 -13.21 -5.47 1.05
CA ARG A 73 -14.45 -5.12 1.75
C ARG A 73 -14.22 -4.25 2.97
N LEU A 74 -12.97 -4.02 3.35
CA LEU A 74 -12.66 -3.06 4.42
C LEU A 74 -13.11 -1.67 3.96
N GLN A 75 -13.80 -0.97 4.84
CA GLN A 75 -14.21 0.41 4.62
C GLN A 75 -13.23 1.33 5.33
N ASP A 76 -12.94 2.47 4.72
CA ASP A 76 -12.36 3.63 5.39
C ASP A 76 -13.43 4.40 6.18
N GLU A 77 -13.01 5.44 6.91
CA GLU A 77 -13.89 6.28 7.75
C GLU A 77 -14.75 7.28 6.95
#